data_AF-A0A924WY87-F1
#
_entry.id   AF-A0A924WY87-F1
#
_cell.length_a   1.000
_cell.length_b   1.000
_cell.length_c   1.000
_cell.angle_alpha   90.00
_cell.angle_beta   90.00
_cell.angle_gamma   90.00
#
_symmetry.space_group_name_H-M   'P 1'
#
loop_
_entity.id
_entity.type
_entity.pdbx_description
1 polymer ?
#
loop_
_entity_poly.entity_id
_entity_poly.type
_entity_poly.pdbx_seq_one_letter_code
_entity_poly.pdbx_strand_id
1 'polypeptide(L)'
;RVNPSTHLQFTPPAMIMYGEDRMLGDLQRTAPDYIGIINHQTTEYDAQFFGIDYGVKMLTWVKSNYERIAVVGPSIDEPESLSGITLFRRNAASK
;
A
#
# COMPACT_ATOMS: atom_id res chain seq x y z
N ARG A 1 -14.41 -15.32 4.59
CA ARG A 1 -14.11 -13.90 4.28
C ARG A 1 -13.56 -13.87 2.86
N VAL A 2 -14.06 -12.99 1.98
CA VAL A 2 -13.52 -12.83 0.61
C VAL A 2 -12.20 -12.06 0.70
N ASN A 3 -11.18 -12.44 -0.06
CA ASN A 3 -9.92 -11.70 -0.12
C ASN A 3 -10.18 -10.31 -0.74
N PRO A 4 -9.97 -9.20 -0.01
CA PRO A 4 -10.33 -7.87 -0.49
C PRO A 4 -9.41 -7.30 -1.57
N SER A 5 -8.24 -7.89 -1.87
CA SER A 5 -7.41 -7.40 -2.99
C SER A 5 -7.56 -8.24 -4.26
N THR A 6 -8.01 -9.50 -4.19
CA THR A 6 -7.84 -10.54 -5.24
C THR A 6 -6.39 -10.77 -5.73
N HIS A 7 -5.42 -9.98 -5.25
CA HIS A 7 -4.01 -10.01 -5.60
C HIS A 7 -3.19 -10.64 -4.47
N LEU A 8 -2.30 -11.58 -4.82
CA LEU A 8 -1.48 -12.30 -3.84
C LEU A 8 -0.35 -11.44 -3.26
N GLN A 9 0.16 -10.48 -4.04
CA GLN A 9 1.33 -9.68 -3.70
C GLN A 9 1.23 -8.27 -4.26
N PHE A 10 1.85 -7.31 -3.56
CA PHE A 10 1.98 -5.92 -3.96
C PHE A 10 3.47 -5.58 -4.17
N THR A 11 4.14 -6.37 -5.01
CA THR A 11 5.56 -6.23 -5.37
C THR A 11 5.73 -5.62 -6.76
N PRO A 12 6.92 -5.12 -7.12
CA PRO A 12 7.16 -4.58 -8.46
C PRO A 12 6.79 -5.54 -9.61
N PRO A 13 7.17 -6.85 -9.58
CA PRO A 13 6.78 -7.77 -10.65
C PRO A 13 5.25 -7.94 -10.79
N ALA A 14 4.53 -7.97 -9.67
CA ALA A 14 3.07 -8.05 -9.68
C ALA A 14 2.45 -6.80 -10.30
N MET A 15 2.96 -5.61 -9.96
CA MET A 15 2.47 -4.36 -10.55
C MET A 15 2.79 -4.23 -12.04
N ILE A 16 3.95 -4.73 -12.50
CA ILE A 16 4.27 -4.80 -13.93
C ILE A 16 3.30 -5.75 -14.65
N MET A 17 3.03 -6.91 -14.06
CA MET A 17 2.18 -7.94 -14.65
C MET A 17 0.71 -7.52 -14.74
N TYR A 18 0.15 -6.95 -13.66
CA TYR A 18 -1.28 -6.65 -13.56
C TYR A 18 -1.63 -5.19 -13.85
N GLY A 19 -0.66 -4.28 -13.73
CA GLY A 19 -0.85 -2.84 -13.81
C GLY A 19 -1.38 -2.24 -12.51
N GLU A 20 -0.74 -1.15 -12.06
CA GLU A 20 -1.11 -0.46 -10.81
C GLU A 20 -2.58 0.01 -10.82
N ASP A 21 -3.06 0.61 -11.92
CA ASP A 21 -4.43 1.13 -12.00
C ASP A 21 -5.49 0.03 -11.83
N ARG A 22 -5.23 -1.15 -12.39
CA ARG A 22 -6.11 -2.32 -12.23
C ARG A 22 -6.09 -2.80 -10.79
N MET A 23 -4.90 -2.97 -10.22
CA MET A 23 -4.75 -3.41 -8.83
C MET A 23 -5.41 -2.44 -7.85
N LEU A 24 -5.27 -1.13 -8.08
CA LEU A 24 -5.91 -0.09 -7.28
C LEU A 24 -7.44 -0.14 -7.43
N GLY A 25 -7.97 -0.27 -8.64
CA GLY A 25 -9.40 -0.40 -8.87
C GLY A 25 -10.02 -1.64 -8.19
N ASP A 26 -9.28 -2.75 -8.17
CA ASP A 26 -9.67 -3.95 -7.45
C ASP A 26 -9.68 -3.72 -5.93
N LEU A 27 -8.63 -3.09 -5.39
CA LEU A 27 -8.55 -2.74 -3.97
C LEU A 27 -9.66 -1.77 -3.55
N GLN A 28 -10.01 -0.79 -4.39
CA GLN A 28 -11.08 0.18 -4.14
C GLN A 28 -12.46 -0.47 -4.09
N ARG A 29 -12.75 -1.39 -5.02
CA ARG A 29 -14.05 -2.08 -5.10
C ARG A 29 -14.36 -2.88 -3.83
N THR A 30 -13.32 -3.41 -3.19
CA THR A 30 -13.42 -4.15 -1.92
C THR A 30 -12.52 -3.52 -0.86
N ALA A 31 -12.60 -2.19 -0.73
CA ALA A 31 -11.77 -1.39 0.17
C ALA A 31 -11.70 -1.99 1.59
N PRO A 32 -10.51 -2.41 2.06
CA PRO A 32 -10.33 -2.93 3.41
C PRO A 32 -10.63 -1.89 4.49
N ASP A 33 -11.03 -2.35 5.68
CA ASP A 33 -11.12 -1.48 6.87
C ASP A 33 -9.76 -0.99 7.36
N TYR A 34 -8.73 -1.81 7.16
CA TYR A 34 -7.37 -1.56 7.60
C TYR A 34 -6.37 -1.89 6.51
N ILE A 35 -5.32 -1.09 6.40
CA ILE A 35 -4.18 -1.32 5.51
C ILE A 35 -2.91 -1.19 6.35
N GLY A 36 -2.05 -2.21 6.32
CA GLY A 36 -0.70 -2.14 6.87
C GLY A 36 0.29 -1.97 5.72
N ILE A 37 1.15 -0.96 5.80
CA ILE A 37 2.26 -0.78 4.87
C ILE A 37 3.56 -1.04 5.64
N ILE A 38 4.38 -1.93 5.09
CA ILE A 38 5.67 -2.31 5.66
C ILE A 38 6.77 -1.68 4.81
N ASN A 39 7.71 -0.99 5.44
CA ASN A 39 8.91 -0.51 4.76
C ASN A 39 9.81 -1.72 4.44
N HIS A 40 9.78 -2.14 3.19
CA HIS A 40 10.58 -3.22 2.66
C HIS A 40 11.26 -2.75 1.38
N GLN A 41 12.54 -3.09 1.25
CA GLN A 41 13.34 -2.74 0.08
C GLN A 41 13.19 -3.83 -0.97
N THR A 42 12.94 -3.43 -2.21
CA THR A 42 12.74 -4.35 -3.34
C THR A 42 13.77 -4.15 -4.45
N THR A 43 15.02 -3.86 -4.07
CA THR A 43 16.14 -3.54 -4.99
C THR A 43 16.40 -4.63 -6.02
N GLU A 44 16.09 -5.89 -5.72
CA GLU A 44 16.19 -7.00 -6.65
C GLU A 44 15.35 -6.83 -7.93
N TYR A 45 14.44 -5.85 -7.96
CA TYR A 45 13.60 -5.53 -9.12
C TYR A 45 13.85 -4.13 -9.71
N ASP A 46 14.99 -3.48 -9.40
CA ASP A 46 15.32 -2.12 -9.85
C ASP A 46 14.26 -1.04 -9.47
N ALA A 47 13.40 -1.35 -8.48
CA ALA A 47 12.40 -0.44 -7.92
C ALA A 47 12.44 -0.60 -6.40
N GLN A 48 12.93 0.41 -5.69
CA GLN A 48 13.43 0.22 -4.34
C GLN A 48 12.37 0.42 -3.26
N PHE A 49 11.53 1.45 -3.38
CA PHE A 49 10.62 1.88 -2.33
C PHE A 49 9.17 2.02 -2.80
N PHE A 50 8.24 1.41 -2.05
CA PHE A 50 6.81 1.56 -2.27
C PHE A 50 6.36 3.01 -2.07
N GLY A 51 5.58 3.53 -3.01
CA GLY A 51 5.10 4.90 -3.03
C GLY A 51 6.08 5.92 -3.62
N ILE A 52 7.28 5.49 -4.01
CA ILE A 52 8.28 6.32 -4.72
C ILE A 52 8.57 5.70 -6.09
N ASP A 53 9.10 4.49 -6.11
CA ASP A 53 9.52 3.82 -7.36
C ASP A 53 8.39 3.00 -7.98
N TYR A 54 7.49 2.48 -7.15
CA TYR A 54 6.33 1.68 -7.56
C TYR A 54 5.16 1.89 -6.60
N GLY A 55 3.92 1.66 -7.03
CA GLY A 55 2.75 1.78 -6.14
C GLY A 55 2.43 3.22 -5.70
N VAL A 56 2.89 4.22 -6.47
CA VAL A 56 2.73 5.65 -6.16
C VAL A 56 1.27 6.04 -6.04
N LYS A 57 0.44 5.72 -7.04
CA LYS A 57 -1.00 6.04 -7.03
C LYS A 57 -1.71 5.34 -5.88
N MET A 58 -1.28 4.13 -5.55
CA MET A 58 -1.84 3.36 -4.45
C MET A 58 -1.50 3.97 -3.10
N LEU A 59 -0.24 4.37 -2.84
CA LEU A 59 0.10 5.09 -1.61
C LEU A 59 -0.65 6.42 -1.50
N THR A 60 -0.76 7.17 -2.61
CA THR A 60 -1.57 8.40 -2.66
C THR A 60 -3.02 8.12 -2.27
N TRP A 61 -3.65 7.09 -2.85
CA TRP A 61 -5.01 6.72 -2.53
C TRP A 61 -5.18 6.34 -1.06
N VAL A 62 -4.26 5.54 -0.49
CA VAL A 62 -4.28 5.19 0.94
C VAL A 62 -4.21 6.45 1.80
N LYS A 63 -3.24 7.34 1.55
CA LYS A 63 -3.08 8.60 2.30
C LYS A 63 -4.30 9.52 2.20
N SER A 64 -5.07 9.47 1.11
CA SER A 64 -6.29 10.28 0.95
C SER A 64 -7.55 9.67 1.56
N ASN A 65 -7.62 8.34 1.70
CA ASN A 65 -8.86 7.64 2.08
C ASN A 65 -8.79 6.96 3.45
N TYR A 66 -7.61 6.94 4.07
CA TYR A 66 -7.37 6.29 5.34
C TYR A 66 -6.65 7.23 6.31
N GLU A 67 -7.03 7.17 7.58
CA GLU A 67 -6.32 7.82 8.67
C GLU A 67 -5.20 6.91 9.18
N ARG A 68 -4.03 7.51 9.49
CA ARG A 68 -2.93 6.79 10.15
C ARG A 68 -3.28 6.61 11.63
N ILE A 69 -3.37 5.36 12.09
CA ILE A 69 -3.79 5.05 13.46
C ILE A 69 -2.68 4.47 14.33
N ALA A 70 -1.62 3.90 13.74
CA ALA A 70 -0.47 3.42 14.48
C ALA A 70 0.79 3.38 13.60
N VAL A 71 1.95 3.49 14.25
CA VAL A 71 3.26 3.27 13.65
C VAL A 71 4.05 2.38 14.61
N VAL A 72 4.68 1.33 14.08
CA VAL A 72 5.62 0.47 14.81
C VAL A 72 6.96 0.54 14.10
N GLY A 73 7.98 1.06 14.77
CA GLY A 73 9.28 1.34 14.13
C GLY A 73 9.20 2.57 13.21
N PRO A 74 10.00 2.61 12.12
CA PRO A 74 9.96 3.69 11.14
C PRO A 74 8.59 3.86 10.44
N SER A 75 8.26 5.08 10.05
CA SER A 75 7.02 5.35 9.33
C SER A 75 7.17 5.20 7.82
N ILE A 76 6.04 5.11 7.08
CA ILE A 76 6.05 5.11 5.61
C ILE A 76 6.56 6.42 5.00
N ASP A 77 6.75 7.46 5.80
CA ASP A 77 7.38 8.72 5.36
C ASP A 77 8.92 8.67 5.49
N GLU A 78 9.46 7.59 6.06
CA GLU A 78 10.89 7.27 6.20
C GLU A 78 11.23 5.97 5.46
N PRO A 79 11.05 5.91 4.13
CA PRO A 79 11.12 4.66 3.35
C PRO A 79 12.50 3.98 3.38
N GLU A 80 13.57 4.75 3.59
CA GLU A 80 14.94 4.23 3.74
C GLU A 80 15.15 3.48 5.07
N SER A 81 14.30 3.75 6.07
CA SER A 81 14.31 3.08 7.37
C SER A 81 13.38 1.87 7.32
N LEU A 82 13.96 0.68 7.20
CA LEU A 82 13.24 -0.57 6.94
C LEU A 82 12.55 -1.17 8.18
N SER A 83 11.72 -2.19 7.95
CA SER A 83 11.02 -2.99 8.97
C SER A 83 9.98 -2.23 9.79
N GLY A 84 9.73 -0.97 9.46
CA GLY A 84 8.63 -0.18 10.00
C GLY A 84 7.29 -0.61 9.46
N ILE A 85 6.24 -0.48 10.27
CA ILE A 85 4.86 -0.72 9.85
C ILE A 85 4.04 0.53 10.14
N THR A 86 3.40 1.08 9.11
CA THR A 86 2.37 2.11 9.26
C THR A 86 1.00 1.48 9.06
N LEU A 87 0.15 1.56 10.09
CA LEU A 87 -1.21 1.06 10.07
C LEU A 87 -2.19 2.20 9.78
N PHE A 88 -3.04 1.96 8.80
CA PHE A 88 -4.07 2.85 8.32
C PHE A 88 -5.45 2.26 8.58
N ARG A 89 -6.41 3.10 8.95
CA ARG A 89 -7.82 2.76 9.08
C ARG A 89 -8.63 3.56 8.08
N ARG A 90 -9.57 2.92 7.39
CA ARG A 90 -10.41 3.59 6.40
C ARG A 90 -11.21 4.72 7.06
N ASN A 91 -11.22 5.89 6.43
CA ASN A 91 -12.05 7.00 6.87
C ASN A 91 -13.52 6.57 6.83
N ALA A 92 -14.32 7.01 7.80
CA ALA A 92 -15.76 6.85 7.69
C ALA A 92 -16.20 7.57 6.40
N ALA A 93 -17.00 6.90 5.57
CA ALA A 93 -17.59 7.54 4.39
C ALA A 93 -18.30 8.81 4.86
N SER A 94 -17.89 9.97 4.35
CA SER A 94 -18.66 11.19 4.51
C SER A 94 -20.07 10.89 3.98
N LYS A 95 -21.06 10.99 4.86
CA LYS A 95 -22.47 10.85 4.50
C LYS A 95 -22.89 11.91 3.50
#